data_AF-A0ABD5JJN9-F1
#
_entry.id   AF-A0ABD5JJN9-F1
#
_cell.length_a   1.000
_cell.length_b   1.000
_cell.length_c   1.000
_cell.angle_alpha   90.00
_cell.angle_beta   90.00
_cell.angle_gamma   90.00
#
_symmetry.space_group_name_H-M   'P 1'
#
loop_
_entity.id
_entity.type
_entity.pdbx_description
1 polymer ?
#
loop_
_entity_poly.entity_id
_entity_poly.type
_entity_poly.pdbx_seq_one_letter_code
_entity_poly.pdbx_strand_id
1 'polypeptide(L)'
;MSDSRTPVFLTVHARGRRRYGYWQPYDHIADRGGCYVALPTPVCDRLYSQGRITLGDPLVDPGKTTYRVWPANDPVAPVRIPVAPLPAVAAAQTLAA
;
A
#
# COMPACT_ATOMS: atom_id res chain seq x y z
N MET A 1 7.20 3.42 -16.90
CA MET A 1 6.06 3.01 -16.04
C MET A 1 6.60 2.73 -14.64
N SER A 2 6.02 3.34 -13.60
CA SER A 2 6.38 3.03 -12.22
C SER A 2 5.62 1.77 -11.81
N ASP A 3 6.32 0.68 -11.50
CA ASP A 3 5.68 -0.54 -11.01
C ASP A 3 5.27 -0.34 -9.54
N SER A 4 3.96 -0.36 -9.27
CA SER A 4 3.37 -0.24 -7.93
C SER A 4 3.84 -1.32 -6.96
N ARG A 5 4.42 -2.42 -7.45
CA ARG A 5 5.01 -3.48 -6.61
C ARG A 5 6.40 -3.14 -6.11
N THR A 6 7.06 -2.13 -6.68
CA THR A 6 8.41 -1.77 -6.28
C THR A 6 8.38 -1.14 -4.87
N PRO A 7 9.01 -1.76 -3.87
CA PRO A 7 8.94 -1.26 -2.50
C PRO A 7 9.67 0.08 -2.37
N VAL A 8 9.03 1.01 -1.67
CA VAL A 8 9.58 2.32 -1.35
C VAL A 8 10.04 2.32 0.11
N PHE A 9 11.16 2.97 0.37
CA PHE A 9 11.73 3.13 1.71
C PHE A 9 11.97 4.60 2.01
N LEU A 10 11.74 4.97 3.27
CA LEU A 10 12.18 6.22 3.86
C LEU A 10 13.41 5.94 4.70
N THR A 11 14.52 6.61 4.42
CA THR A 11 15.68 6.65 5.32
C THR A 11 15.77 8.02 5.99
N VAL A 12 15.78 8.00 7.31
CA VAL A 12 16.02 9.16 8.18
C VAL A 12 17.42 9.02 8.75
N HIS A 13 18.33 9.93 8.38
CA HIS A 13 19.68 9.95 8.95
C HIS A 13 19.68 10.60 10.34
N ALA A 14 20.65 10.26 11.19
CA ALA A 14 20.80 10.87 12.52
C ALA A 14 20.87 12.42 12.49
N ARG A 15 21.31 13.01 11.37
CA ARG A 15 21.33 14.47 11.14
C ARG A 15 19.98 15.07 10.71
N GLY A 16 18.89 14.31 10.78
CA GLY A 16 17.54 14.74 10.38
C GLY A 16 17.27 14.75 8.87
N ARG A 17 18.26 14.42 8.03
CA ARG A 17 18.05 14.32 6.58
C ARG A 17 17.16 13.13 6.25
N ARG A 18 16.07 13.39 5.53
CA ARG A 18 15.09 12.39 5.09
C ARG A 18 15.20 12.18 3.58
N ARG A 19 15.24 10.91 3.15
CA ARG A 19 15.26 10.54 1.74
C ARG A 19 14.31 9.38 1.49
N TYR A 20 13.38 9.60 0.56
CA TYR A 20 12.52 8.55 0.03
C TYR A 20 13.16 7.97 -1.23
N GLY A 21 13.05 6.66 -1.43
CA GLY A 21 13.58 6.03 -2.63
C GLY A 21 13.19 4.57 -2.77
N TYR A 22 13.51 4.01 -3.94
CA TYR A 22 13.30 2.61 -4.24
C TYR A 22 14.53 2.03 -4.95
N TRP A 23 14.69 0.72 -4.86
CA TRP A 23 15.72 0.01 -5.63
C TRP A 23 15.24 -0.16 -7.07
N GLN A 24 16.00 0.37 -8.03
CA GLN A 24 15.79 0.09 -9.44
C GLN A 24 16.65 -1.11 -9.84
N PRO A 25 16.06 -2.26 -10.21
CA PRO A 25 16.79 -3.40 -10.73
C PRO A 25 17.59 -3.01 -11.98
N TYR A 26 18.70 -3.69 -12.21
CA TYR A 26 19.49 -3.48 -13.42
C TYR A 26 18.77 -4.07 -14.64
N ASP A 27 18.61 -3.24 -15.67
CA ASP A 27 18.09 -3.58 -16.98
C ASP A 27 19.25 -3.60 -17.97
N HIS A 28 19.57 -4.80 -18.46
CA HIS A 28 20.68 -5.05 -19.39
C HIS A 28 20.40 -4.53 -20.81
N ILE A 29 19.12 -4.37 -21.20
CA ILE A 29 18.77 -3.85 -22.53
C ILE A 29 18.98 -2.34 -22.57
N ALA A 30 18.60 -1.65 -21.50
CA ALA A 30 18.74 -0.20 -21.36
C ALA A 30 20.11 0.23 -20.79
N ASP A 31 20.94 -0.72 -20.36
CA ASP A 31 22.18 -0.53 -19.59
C ASP A 31 22.02 0.46 -18.42
N ARG A 32 20.95 0.29 -17.64
CA ARG A 32 20.58 1.20 -16.54
C ARG A 32 20.01 0.45 -15.36
N GLY A 33 20.12 1.05 -14.17
CA GLY A 33 19.60 0.50 -12.92
C GLY A 33 20.71 -0.04 -12.03
N GLY A 34 20.36 -0.93 -11.10
CA GLY A 34 21.28 -1.38 -10.06
C GLY A 34 21.57 -0.29 -9.01
N CYS A 35 20.66 0.67 -8.85
CA CYS A 35 20.87 1.82 -7.98
C CYS A 35 19.58 2.20 -7.22
N TYR A 36 19.75 2.98 -6.15
CA TYR A 36 18.63 3.61 -5.47
C TYR A 36 18.20 4.88 -6.20
N VAL A 37 16.95 4.90 -6.65
CA VAL A 37 16.31 6.08 -7.22
C VAL A 37 15.68 6.90 -6.11
N ALA A 38 16.00 8.19 -6.06
CA ALA A 38 15.43 9.10 -5.08
C ALA A 38 14.08 9.64 -5.54
N LEU A 39 13.09 9.59 -4.66
CA LEU A 39 11.80 10.22 -4.86
C LEU A 39 11.83 11.67 -4.32
N PRO A 40 10.99 12.56 -4.85
CA PRO A 40 10.88 13.93 -4.35
C PRO A 40 10.38 13.95 -2.90
N THR A 41 11.27 14.24 -1.95
CA THR A 41 10.95 14.28 -0.51
C THR A 41 9.74 15.16 -0.19
N PRO A 42 9.58 16.39 -0.73
CA PRO A 42 8.42 17.24 -0.40
C PRO A 42 7.08 16.63 -0.82
N VAL A 43 7.06 15.81 -1.88
CA VAL A 43 5.83 15.14 -2.34
C VAL A 43 5.49 13.99 -1.40
N CYS A 44 6.48 13.17 -1.03
CA CYS A 44 6.28 12.07 -0.08
C CYS A 44 5.88 12.59 1.31
N ASP A 45 6.49 13.67 1.78
CA ASP A 45 6.12 14.32 3.05
C ASP A 45 4.66 14.79 3.03
N ARG A 46 4.19 15.38 1.93
CA ARG A 46 2.79 15.77 1.75
C ARG A 46 1.86 14.56 1.76
N LEU A 47 2.21 13.48 1.07
CA LEU A 47 1.41 12.26 1.07
C LEU A 47 1.31 11.65 2.47
N TYR A 48 2.40 11.69 3.23
CA TYR A 48 2.43 11.21 4.61
C TYR A 48 1.57 12.09 5.53
N SER A 49 1.66 13.42 5.42
CA SER A 49 0.83 14.33 6.23
C SER A 49 -0.66 14.25 5.89
N GLN A 50 -1.00 13.89 4.65
CA GLN A 50 -2.37 13.62 4.22
C GLN A 50 -2.86 12.22 4.61
N GLY A 51 -2.03 11.40 5.26
CA GLY A 51 -2.37 10.02 5.64
C GLY A 51 -2.55 9.09 4.44
N ARG A 52 -2.05 9.45 3.25
CA ARG A 52 -2.15 8.63 2.03
C ARG A 52 -1.08 7.55 1.93
N ILE A 53 -0.01 7.70 2.71
CA ILE A 53 1.02 6.68 2.90
C ILE A 53 1.30 6.51 4.38
N THR A 54 1.69 5.31 4.77
CA THR A 54 2.08 4.95 6.14
C THR A 54 3.51 4.43 6.17
N LEU A 55 4.13 4.52 7.35
CA LEU A 55 5.44 3.95 7.61
C LEU A 55 5.25 2.66 8.39
N GLY A 56 5.87 1.58 7.92
CA GLY A 56 5.95 0.32 8.64
C GLY A 56 6.97 0.38 9.78
N ASP A 57 7.35 -0.79 10.28
CA ASP A 57 8.26 -0.90 11.42
C ASP A 57 9.64 -0.25 11.15
N PRO A 58 10.21 0.43 12.17
CA PRO A 58 11.53 1.03 12.05
C PRO A 58 12.63 -0.03 12.06
N LEU A 59 13.47 -0.02 11.02
CA LEU A 59 14.78 -0.68 11.03
C LEU A 59 15.84 0.34 11.47
N VAL A 60 16.36 0.18 12.68
CA VAL A 60 17.29 1.13 13.30
C VAL A 60 18.73 0.66 13.12
N ASP A 61 19.53 1.51 12.46
CA ASP A 61 20.98 1.41 12.40
C ASP A 61 21.61 2.59 13.18
N PRO A 62 22.86 2.51 13.68
CA PRO A 62 23.49 3.58 14.47
C PRO A 62 23.51 4.97 13.80
N GLY A 63 23.50 5.03 12.46
CA GLY A 63 23.54 6.29 11.70
C GLY A 63 22.22 6.69 11.02
N LYS A 64 21.21 5.82 11.03
CA LYS A 64 19.97 6.01 10.28
C LYS A 64 18.85 5.10 10.78
N THR A 65 17.61 5.51 10.57
CA THR A 65 16.44 4.66 10.67
C THR A 65 15.80 4.53 9.30
N THR A 66 15.47 3.30 8.90
CA THR A 66 14.79 3.03 7.64
C THR A 66 13.39 2.51 7.91
N TYR A 67 12.41 3.04 7.19
CA TYR A 67 11.01 2.63 7.26
C TYR A 67 10.57 2.13 5.89
N ARG A 68 9.83 1.02 5.85
CA ARG A 68 9.10 0.63 4.65
C ARG A 68 7.89 1.55 4.48
N VAL A 69 7.70 2.09 3.27
CA VAL A 69 6.58 2.96 2.95
C VAL A 69 5.47 2.11 2.31
N TRP A 70 4.27 2.26 2.82
CA TRP A 70 3.07 1.60 2.31
C TRP A 70 2.06 2.63 1.84
N PRO A 71 1.27 2.35 0.79
CA PRO A 71 0.01 3.06 0.57
C PRO A 71 -0.87 2.89 1.81
N ALA A 72 -1.52 3.96 2.25
CA ALA A 72 -2.59 3.80 3.22
C ALA A 72 -3.73 3.03 2.55
N ASN A 73 -4.23 1.98 3.21
CA ASN A 73 -5.46 1.35 2.76
C ASN A 73 -6.60 2.36 2.96
N ASP A 74 -7.34 2.65 1.89
CA ASP A 74 -8.65 3.30 2.06
C ASP A 74 -9.47 2.43 3.02
N PRO A 75 -10.25 3.02 3.94
CA PRO A 75 -11.20 2.24 4.71
C PRO A 75 -12.08 1.50 3.70
N VAL A 76 -12.00 0.17 3.71
CA VAL A 76 -12.85 -0.69 2.88
C VAL A 76 -14.28 -0.35 3.25
N ALA A 77 -14.97 0.40 2.39
CA ALA A 77 -16.41 0.57 2.53
C ALA A 77 -17.00 -0.84 2.50
N PRO A 78 -17.78 -1.26 3.51
CA PRO A 78 -18.33 -2.61 3.52
C PRO A 78 -19.15 -2.80 2.25
N VAL A 79 -18.74 -3.76 1.43
CA VAL A 79 -19.50 -4.20 0.26
C VAL A 79 -20.80 -4.79 0.81
N ARG A 80 -21.91 -4.05 0.69
CA ARG A 80 -23.24 -4.63 0.92
C ARG A 80 -23.53 -5.55 -0.26
N ILE A 81 -23.37 -6.85 -0.06
CA ILE A 81 -23.91 -7.85 -0.98
C ILE A 81 -25.43 -7.90 -0.74
N PRO A 82 -26.28 -7.52 -1.71
CA PRO A 82 -27.71 -7.71 -1.56
C PRO A 82 -28.01 -9.22 -1.59
N VAL A 83 -28.29 -9.79 -0.42
CA VAL A 83 -28.83 -11.15 -0.32
C VAL A 83 -30.33 -11.04 -0.60
N ALA A 84 -30.76 -11.51 -1.77
CA ALA A 84 -32.17 -11.65 -2.07
C ALA A 84 -32.79 -12.67 -1.08
N PRO A 85 -33.94 -12.37 -0.44
CA PRO A 85 -34.65 -13.36 0.36
C PRO A 85 -35.04 -14.54 -0.52
N LEU A 86 -34.69 -15.76 -0.09
CA LEU A 86 -35.18 -16.98 -0.73
C LEU A 86 -36.72 -17.01 -0.61
N PRO A 87 -37.46 -17.24 -1.70
CA PRO A 87 -38.91 -17.38 -1.62
C PRO A 87 -39.25 -18.61 -0.77
N ALA A 88 -40.04 -18.41 0.28
CA ALA A 88 -40.62 -19.49 1.06
C ALA A 88 -41.55 -20.29 0.15
N VAL A 89 -41.20 -21.56 -0.11
CA VAL A 89 -42.10 -22.50 -0.78
C VAL A 89 -43.29 -22.71 0.15
N ALA A 90 -44.43 -22.15 -0.21
CA ALA A 90 -45.68 -22.34 0.50
C ALA A 90 -46.09 -23.82 0.43
N ALA A 91 -45.97 -24.52 1.54
CA ALA A 91 -46.65 -25.79 1.76
C ALA A 91 -48.14 -25.49 1.97
N ALA A 92 -48.97 -25.79 0.98
CA ALA A 92 -50.42 -25.81 1.12
C ALA A 92 -50.94 -27.21 0.77
N GLN A 93 -51.58 -27.79 1.78
CA GLN A 93 -52.09 -29.15 1.88
C GLN A 93 -53.32 -29.32 0.98
N THR A 94 -53.46 -30.48 0.32
CA THR A 94 -54.75 -30.92 -0.22
C THR A 94 -55.34 -31.97 0.70
N LEU A 95 -56.43 -31.59 1.37
CA LEU A 95 -57.36 -32.43 2.10
C LEU A 95 -58.41 -32.94 1.10
N ALA A 96 -58.61 -34.26 1.01
CA ALA A 96 -59.79 -34.91 0.41
C ALA A 96 -59.92 -36.28 1.11
N ALA A 97 -60.87 -36.43 2.04
CA ALA A 97 -62.28 -36.80 1.84
C ALA A 97 -62.43 -38.31 1.57
#